data_AF-A0A1K2I7Z3-F1
#
_entry.id   AF-A0A1K2I7Z3-F1
#
_cell.length_a   1.000
_cell.length_b   1.000
_cell.length_c   1.000
_cell.angle_alpha   90.00
_cell.angle_beta   90.00
_cell.angle_gamma   90.00
#
_symmetry.space_group_name_H-M   'P 1'
#
loop_
_entity.id
_entity.type
_entity.pdbx_description
1 polymer ?
#
loop_
_entity_poly.entity_id
_entity_poly.type
_entity_poly.pdbx_seq_one_letter_code
_entity_poly.pdbx_strand_id
1 'polypeptide(L)'
;MRMREKVTLCGLLSLLMLLDGSISYLFAGTLHQFPNTMITRLTVLGLLLMVFFAPDFNHLVITALVLGLLYDSFYTGVLGVYMFLFPLVVYFTRWMAKFFAPTPLIIGAIYLIDLTVLESAVYAMNTFMGQTTLSLNDFIPNVLGPTLALNLVLFIILYLPLRQLIAKLGSVY
;
A
#
# COMPACT_ATOMS: atom_id res chain seq x y z
N MET A 1 10.08 -4.58 -21.07
CA MET A 1 11.00 -4.25 -19.96
C MET A 1 12.22 -5.15 -19.90
N ARG A 2 13.41 -4.54 -19.87
CA ARG A 2 14.71 -5.20 -19.65
C ARG A 2 14.84 -5.64 -18.18
N MET A 3 15.75 -6.58 -17.91
CA MET A 3 15.96 -7.11 -16.54
C MET A 3 16.32 -6.00 -15.53
N ARG A 4 17.17 -5.05 -15.93
CA ARG A 4 17.59 -3.94 -15.08
C ARG A 4 16.43 -3.05 -14.60
N GLU A 5 15.47 -2.75 -15.47
CA GLU A 5 14.30 -1.93 -15.15
C GLU A 5 13.42 -2.62 -14.10
N LYS A 6 13.17 -3.92 -14.29
CA LYS A 6 12.40 -4.75 -13.34
C LYS A 6 13.04 -4.72 -11.95
N VAL A 7 14.36 -4.90 -11.89
CA VAL A 7 15.12 -4.85 -10.63
C VAL A 7 15.00 -3.48 -9.97
N THR A 8 15.09 -2.38 -10.74
CA THR A 8 14.94 -1.03 -10.18
C THR A 8 13.53 -0.74 -9.66
N LEU A 9 12.48 -1.24 -10.32
CA LEU A 9 11.10 -1.08 -9.84
C LEU A 9 10.84 -1.91 -8.57
N CYS A 10 11.38 -3.13 -8.49
CA CYS A 10 11.39 -3.91 -7.24
C CYS A 10 12.12 -3.17 -6.12
N GLY A 11 13.28 -2.57 -6.43
CA GLY A 11 14.06 -1.78 -5.49
C GLY A 11 13.29 -0.56 -4.97
N LEU A 12 12.55 0.14 -5.84
CA LEU A 12 11.69 1.25 -5.47
C LEU A 12 10.58 0.81 -4.50
N LEU A 13 9.88 -0.29 -4.79
CA LEU A 13 8.83 -0.80 -3.90
C LEU A 13 9.40 -1.24 -2.54
N SER A 14 10.59 -1.85 -2.54
CA SER A 14 11.29 -2.22 -1.30
C SER A 14 11.67 -0.99 -0.48
N LEU A 15 12.11 0.09 -1.14
CA LEU A 15 12.41 1.36 -0.49
C LEU A 15 11.15 2.00 0.09
N LEU A 16 10.02 2.00 -0.63
CA LEU A 16 8.74 2.48 -0.11
C LEU A 16 8.28 1.69 1.13
N MET A 17 8.49 0.38 1.13
CA MET A 17 8.23 -0.47 2.30
C MET A 17 9.10 -0.08 3.49
N LEU A 18 10.41 0.09 3.29
CA LEU A 18 11.31 0.54 4.37
C LEU A 18 10.95 1.94 4.89
N LEU A 19 10.51 2.83 4.00
CA LEU A 19 10.01 4.16 4.37
C LEU A 19 8.73 4.09 5.18
N ASP A 20 7.79 3.18 4.87
CA ASP A 20 6.61 2.95 5.70
C ASP A 20 7.02 2.66 7.15
N GLY A 21 7.91 1.67 7.35
CA GLY A 21 8.40 1.33 8.68
C GLY A 21 9.15 2.48 9.36
N SER A 22 9.97 3.21 8.60
CA SER A 22 10.77 4.31 9.12
C SER A 22 9.90 5.49 9.58
N ILE A 23 8.89 5.87 8.79
CA ILE A 23 7.97 6.96 9.14
C ILE A 23 7.12 6.53 10.35
N SER A 24 6.58 5.31 10.32
CA SER A 24 5.83 4.73 11.43
C SER A 24 6.63 4.73 12.73
N TYR A 25 7.92 4.39 12.68
CA TYR A 25 8.81 4.43 13.84
C TYR A 25 9.14 5.87 14.31
N LEU A 26 9.57 6.75 13.40
CA LEU A 26 9.97 8.12 13.73
C LEU A 26 8.82 8.96 14.29
N PHE A 27 7.60 8.75 13.77
CA PHE A 27 6.41 9.47 14.18
C PHE A 27 5.50 8.62 15.08
N ALA A 28 6.01 7.57 15.72
CA ALA A 28 5.21 6.66 16.57
C ALA A 28 4.41 7.41 17.65
N GLY A 29 4.99 8.48 18.23
CA GLY A 29 4.34 9.33 19.22
C GLY A 29 3.11 10.10 18.70
N THR A 30 2.96 10.24 17.39
CA THR A 30 1.80 10.88 16.75
C THR A 30 0.90 9.87 16.04
N LEU A 31 1.51 8.89 15.36
CA LEU A 31 0.81 7.93 14.51
C LEU A 31 0.19 6.77 15.29
N HIS A 32 0.79 6.32 16.38
CA HIS A 32 0.34 5.13 17.11
C HIS A 32 -0.36 5.47 18.44
N GLN A 33 -0.96 6.65 18.52
CA GLN A 33 -1.77 7.03 19.67
C GLN A 33 -3.20 6.51 19.51
N PHE A 34 -3.80 6.07 20.60
CA PHE A 34 -5.24 5.77 20.65
C PHE A 34 -5.91 6.81 21.55
N PRO A 35 -7.02 7.45 21.12
CA PRO A 35 -7.68 7.34 19.80
C PRO A 35 -6.87 8.00 18.67
N ASN A 36 -7.21 7.68 17.40
CA ASN A 36 -6.58 8.15 16.16
C ASN A 36 -5.25 7.50 15.77
N THR A 37 -5.22 6.18 15.76
CA THR A 37 -4.11 5.43 15.19
C THR A 37 -4.11 5.58 13.67
N MET A 38 -2.97 5.99 13.12
CA MET A 38 -2.78 6.28 11.71
C MET A 38 -1.64 5.41 11.17
N ILE A 39 -1.93 4.63 10.12
CA ILE A 39 -0.95 3.71 9.53
C ILE A 39 -0.49 4.27 8.19
N THR A 40 0.82 4.35 7.95
CA THR A 40 1.36 4.72 6.62
C THR A 40 1.30 3.54 5.67
N ARG A 41 0.85 3.76 4.43
CA ARG A 41 0.66 2.71 3.40
C ARG A 41 1.35 3.05 2.07
N LEU A 42 2.58 3.57 2.13
CA LEU A 42 3.43 3.89 0.97
C LEU A 42 3.69 2.68 0.07
N THR A 43 3.79 1.48 0.63
CA THR A 43 3.95 0.24 -0.15
C THR A 43 2.75 0.02 -1.05
N VAL A 44 1.54 0.20 -0.50
CA VAL A 44 0.27 0.04 -1.22
C VAL A 44 0.13 1.13 -2.29
N LEU A 45 0.49 2.38 -1.96
CA LEU A 45 0.58 3.47 -2.92
C LEU A 45 1.50 3.10 -4.09
N GLY A 46 2.69 2.57 -3.80
CA GLY A 46 3.63 2.12 -4.81
C GLY A 46 3.07 1.02 -5.70
N LEU A 47 2.45 -0.01 -5.11
CA LEU A 47 1.80 -1.09 -5.85
C LEU A 47 0.71 -0.58 -6.80
N LEU A 48 -0.15 0.32 -6.31
CA LEU A 48 -1.20 0.94 -7.12
C LEU A 48 -0.62 1.76 -8.27
N LEU A 49 0.40 2.60 -8.02
CA LEU A 49 1.01 3.40 -9.08
C LEU A 49 1.71 2.54 -10.12
N MET A 50 2.31 1.41 -9.73
CA MET A 50 2.91 0.45 -10.68
C MET A 50 1.85 -0.17 -11.59
N VAL A 51 0.63 -0.41 -11.11
CA VAL A 51 -0.47 -0.91 -11.96
C VAL A 51 -0.78 0.07 -13.10
N PHE A 52 -0.79 1.38 -12.81
CA PHE A 52 -1.14 2.39 -13.81
C PHE A 52 0.03 2.85 -14.69
N PHE A 53 1.24 2.94 -14.11
CA PHE A 53 2.40 3.58 -14.76
C PHE A 53 3.52 2.61 -15.17
N ALA A 54 3.43 1.33 -14.78
CA ALA A 54 4.34 0.28 -15.22
C ALA A 54 3.57 -1.00 -15.64
N PRO A 55 2.62 -0.91 -16.60
CA PRO A 55 1.76 -2.04 -16.97
C PRO A 55 2.53 -3.27 -17.48
N ASP A 56 3.69 -3.07 -18.11
CA ASP A 56 4.56 -4.14 -18.62
C ASP A 56 5.37 -4.85 -17.52
N PHE A 57 5.23 -4.43 -16.25
CA PHE A 57 5.91 -5.04 -15.13
C PHE A 57 5.21 -6.35 -14.69
N ASN A 58 5.43 -7.40 -15.48
CA ASN A 58 4.79 -8.71 -15.30
C ASN A 58 5.09 -9.38 -13.95
N HIS A 59 6.12 -8.95 -13.22
CA HIS A 59 6.51 -9.53 -11.93
C HIS A 59 5.81 -8.87 -10.74
N LEU A 60 4.99 -7.82 -10.95
CA LEU A 60 4.38 -7.04 -9.87
C LEU A 60 3.65 -7.89 -8.82
N VAL A 61 2.93 -8.93 -9.24
CA VAL A 61 2.20 -9.83 -8.33
C VAL A 61 3.18 -10.64 -7.45
N ILE A 62 4.23 -11.20 -8.05
CA ILE A 62 5.25 -11.95 -7.31
C ILE A 62 6.02 -11.01 -6.39
N THR A 63 6.35 -9.80 -6.85
CA THR A 63 6.97 -8.76 -6.03
C THR A 63 6.07 -8.38 -4.86
N ALA A 64 4.76 -8.20 -5.07
CA ALA A 64 3.80 -7.92 -4.02
C ALA A 64 3.71 -9.05 -2.99
N LEU A 65 3.78 -10.31 -3.43
CA LEU A 65 3.78 -11.48 -2.56
C LEU A 65 5.03 -11.51 -1.68
N VAL A 66 6.21 -11.33 -2.29
CA VAL A 66 7.48 -11.31 -1.56
C VAL A 66 7.54 -10.12 -0.60
N LEU A 67 7.13 -8.93 -1.04
CA LEU A 67 7.08 -7.75 -0.18
C LEU A 67 6.06 -7.91 0.95
N GLY A 68 4.92 -8.56 0.69
CA GLY A 68 3.94 -8.86 1.72
C GLY A 68 4.50 -9.82 2.78
N LEU A 69 5.24 -10.85 2.36
CA LEU A 69 5.93 -11.76 3.29
C LEU A 69 6.98 -11.01 4.13
N LEU A 70 7.76 -10.12 3.52
CA LEU A 70 8.71 -9.28 4.24
C LEU A 70 7.99 -8.33 5.20
N TYR A 71 6.90 -7.69 4.76
CA TYR A 71 6.10 -6.79 5.58
C TYR A 71 5.56 -7.50 6.82
N ASP A 72 5.00 -8.69 6.65
CA ASP A 72 4.55 -9.54 7.75
C ASP A 72 5.69 -9.80 8.75
N SER A 73 6.86 -10.22 8.25
CA SER A 73 8.01 -10.57 9.09
C SER A 73 8.64 -9.38 9.82
N PHE A 74 8.66 -8.18 9.21
CA PHE A 74 9.36 -7.02 9.76
C PHE A 74 8.45 -6.11 10.59
N TYR A 75 7.16 -6.01 10.29
CA TYR A 75 6.27 -5.01 10.91
C TYR A 75 5.18 -5.59 11.81
N THR A 76 4.71 -6.82 11.56
CA THR A 76 3.58 -7.36 12.36
C THR A 76 3.93 -8.60 13.17
N GLY A 77 4.92 -9.38 12.73
CA GLY A 77 5.27 -10.66 13.33
C GLY A 77 4.28 -11.80 12.99
N VAL A 78 3.20 -11.51 12.25
CA VAL A 78 2.20 -12.50 11.82
C VAL A 78 2.39 -12.82 10.35
N LEU A 79 2.97 -13.98 10.06
CA LEU A 79 3.21 -14.42 8.68
C LEU A 79 1.91 -14.77 7.94
N GLY A 80 1.73 -14.19 6.75
CA GLY A 80 0.72 -14.58 5.78
C GLY A 80 -0.30 -13.48 5.47
N VAL A 81 -0.57 -12.54 6.38
CA VAL A 81 -1.63 -11.54 6.20
C VAL A 81 -1.33 -10.64 4.99
N TYR A 82 -0.23 -9.89 5.02
CA TYR A 82 0.15 -9.01 3.93
C TYR A 82 0.72 -9.78 2.74
N MET A 83 1.34 -10.95 2.96
CA MET A 83 1.77 -11.86 1.87
C MET A 83 0.63 -12.15 0.89
N PHE A 84 -0.60 -12.35 1.38
CA PHE A 84 -1.77 -12.59 0.52
C PHE A 84 -2.51 -11.30 0.15
N LEU A 85 -2.61 -10.33 1.07
CA LEU A 85 -3.39 -9.11 0.80
C LEU A 85 -2.72 -8.17 -0.22
N PHE A 86 -1.39 -8.07 -0.26
CA PHE A 86 -0.72 -7.19 -1.24
C PHE A 86 -0.94 -7.64 -2.70
N PRO A 87 -0.74 -8.92 -3.07
CA PRO A 87 -1.16 -9.41 -4.39
C PRO A 87 -2.65 -9.18 -4.68
N LEU A 88 -3.52 -9.37 -3.68
CA LEU A 88 -4.96 -9.16 -3.82
C LEU A 88 -5.26 -7.70 -4.16
N VAL A 89 -4.62 -6.74 -3.49
CA VAL A 89 -4.72 -5.32 -3.85
C VAL A 89 -4.31 -5.11 -5.31
N VAL A 90 -3.16 -5.64 -5.75
CA VAL A 90 -2.73 -5.50 -7.17
C VAL A 90 -3.78 -6.03 -8.14
N TYR A 91 -4.38 -7.19 -7.85
CA TYR A 91 -5.46 -7.74 -8.70
C TYR A 91 -6.71 -6.87 -8.69
N PHE A 92 -7.09 -6.38 -7.52
CA PHE A 92 -8.27 -5.55 -7.35
C PHE A 92 -8.09 -4.17 -8.03
N THR A 93 -6.94 -3.52 -7.87
CA THR A 93 -6.59 -2.29 -8.60
C THR A 93 -6.61 -2.52 -10.12
N ARG A 94 -6.03 -3.63 -10.61
CA ARG A 94 -6.05 -4.00 -12.05
C ARG A 94 -7.46 -4.21 -12.57
N TRP A 95 -8.34 -4.78 -11.75
CA TRP A 95 -9.74 -4.96 -12.10
C TRP A 95 -10.45 -3.60 -12.19
N MET A 96 -10.30 -2.73 -11.17
CA MET A 96 -10.85 -1.37 -11.17
C MET A 96 -10.35 -0.54 -12.37
N ALA A 97 -9.06 -0.63 -12.71
CA ALA A 97 -8.43 0.11 -13.80
C ALA A 97 -9.04 -0.18 -15.18
N LYS A 98 -9.78 -1.28 -15.36
CA LYS A 98 -10.49 -1.58 -16.61
C LYS A 98 -11.74 -0.72 -16.82
N PHE A 99 -12.31 -0.17 -15.76
CA PHE A 99 -13.58 0.56 -15.79
C PHE A 99 -13.42 2.07 -15.85
N PHE A 100 -12.23 2.60 -15.52
CA PHE A 100 -12.04 4.03 -15.33
C PHE A 100 -10.82 4.57 -16.08
N ALA A 101 -10.91 5.81 -16.57
CA ALA A 101 -9.77 6.50 -17.15
C ALA A 101 -8.75 6.88 -16.06
N PRO A 102 -7.43 6.73 -16.29
CA PRO A 102 -6.39 6.94 -15.27
C PRO A 102 -6.09 8.43 -15.03
N THR A 103 -7.07 9.17 -14.53
CA THR A 103 -6.87 10.55 -14.04
C THR A 103 -6.36 10.52 -12.59
N PRO A 104 -5.60 11.53 -12.12
CA PRO A 104 -5.12 11.57 -10.74
C PRO A 104 -6.24 11.43 -9.71
N LEU A 105 -7.41 12.02 -9.98
CA LEU A 105 -8.59 11.93 -9.12
C LEU A 105 -9.12 10.49 -9.02
N ILE A 106 -9.24 9.81 -10.17
CA ILE A 106 -9.71 8.41 -10.22
C ILE A 106 -8.70 7.48 -9.54
N ILE A 107 -7.41 7.67 -9.81
CA ILE A 107 -6.34 6.87 -9.19
C ILE A 107 -6.35 7.06 -7.66
N GLY A 108 -6.53 8.29 -7.18
CA GLY A 108 -6.68 8.57 -5.75
C GLY A 108 -7.94 7.94 -5.14
N ALA A 109 -9.07 7.94 -5.86
CA ALA A 109 -10.29 7.28 -5.40
C ALA A 109 -10.12 5.75 -5.30
N ILE A 110 -9.51 5.12 -6.31
CA ILE A 110 -9.17 3.69 -6.28
C ILE A 110 -8.23 3.40 -5.11
N TYR A 111 -7.25 4.27 -4.86
CA TYR A 111 -6.35 4.12 -3.71
C TYR A 111 -7.10 4.10 -2.36
N LEU A 112 -8.05 5.00 -2.16
CA LEU A 112 -8.86 4.99 -0.94
C LEU A 112 -9.73 3.74 -0.80
N ILE A 113 -10.25 3.21 -1.91
CA ILE A 113 -11.00 1.95 -1.91
C ILE A 113 -10.05 0.78 -1.57
N ASP A 114 -8.89 0.71 -2.21
CA ASP A 114 -7.86 -0.32 -1.95
C ASP A 114 -7.48 -0.34 -0.47
N LEU A 115 -7.24 0.83 0.13
CA LEU A 115 -6.95 0.97 1.55
C LEU A 115 -8.13 0.54 2.42
N THR A 116 -9.36 0.91 2.06
CA THR A 116 -10.55 0.52 2.82
C THR A 116 -10.71 -1.00 2.86
N VAL A 117 -10.54 -1.66 1.72
CA VAL A 117 -10.59 -3.12 1.61
C VAL A 117 -9.44 -3.77 2.39
N LEU A 118 -8.22 -3.26 2.23
CA LEU A 118 -7.03 -3.76 2.92
C LEU A 118 -7.16 -3.66 4.43
N GLU A 119 -7.47 -2.47 4.98
CA GLU A 119 -7.57 -2.25 6.41
C GLU A 119 -8.72 -3.06 7.02
N SER A 120 -9.85 -3.16 6.34
CA SER A 120 -10.97 -3.97 6.80
C SER A 120 -10.62 -5.46 6.84
N ALA A 121 -9.89 -5.96 5.84
CA ALA A 121 -9.40 -7.34 5.81
C ALA A 121 -8.36 -7.61 6.90
N VAL A 122 -7.43 -6.68 7.12
CA VAL A 122 -6.44 -6.76 8.22
C VAL A 122 -7.14 -6.77 9.58
N TYR A 123 -8.11 -5.89 9.80
CA TYR A 123 -8.89 -5.85 11.04
C TYR A 123 -9.66 -7.17 11.26
N ALA A 124 -10.32 -7.69 10.22
CA ALA A 124 -11.04 -8.96 10.28
C ALA A 124 -10.11 -10.13 10.63
N MET A 125 -8.92 -10.21 10.00
CA MET A 125 -7.92 -11.23 10.28
C MET A 125 -7.38 -11.11 11.71
N ASN A 126 -7.04 -9.91 12.16
CA ASN A 126 -6.57 -9.70 13.53
C ASN A 126 -7.65 -10.05 14.56
N THR A 127 -8.92 -9.80 14.28
CA THR A 127 -10.04 -10.18 15.15
C THR A 127 -10.18 -11.70 15.19
N PHE A 128 -10.16 -12.35 14.02
CA PHE A 128 -10.23 -13.81 13.89
C PHE A 128 -9.09 -14.52 14.61
N MET A 129 -7.89 -13.95 14.56
CA MET A 129 -6.69 -14.48 15.23
C MET A 129 -6.59 -14.09 16.73
N GLY A 130 -7.57 -13.36 17.27
CA GLY A 130 -7.57 -12.91 18.66
C GLY A 130 -6.48 -11.87 18.99
N GLN A 131 -5.93 -11.19 17.97
CA GLN A 131 -4.87 -10.18 18.10
C GLN A 131 -5.42 -8.79 18.47
N THR A 132 -6.73 -8.57 18.34
CA THR A 132 -7.39 -7.32 18.73
C THR A 132 -8.73 -7.59 19.38
N THR A 133 -9.07 -6.78 20.38
CA THR A 133 -10.38 -6.75 21.04
C THR A 133 -11.17 -5.48 20.68
N LEU A 134 -10.63 -4.69 19.75
CA LEU A 134 -11.20 -3.42 19.33
C LEU A 134 -12.51 -3.66 18.59
N SER A 135 -13.55 -2.89 18.91
CA SER A 135 -14.87 -3.06 18.29
C SER A 135 -14.93 -2.39 16.90
N LEU A 136 -15.86 -2.81 16.05
CA LEU A 136 -16.07 -2.13 14.75
C LEU A 136 -16.40 -0.64 14.90
N ASN A 137 -17.14 -0.28 15.96
CA ASN A 137 -17.51 1.09 16.28
C ASN A 137 -16.30 1.94 16.67
N ASP A 138 -15.24 1.31 17.19
CA ASP A 138 -13.98 1.98 17.49
C ASP A 138 -13.03 1.96 16.29
N PHE A 139 -13.05 0.89 15.49
CA PHE A 139 -12.12 0.69 14.35
C PHE A 139 -12.30 1.77 13.29
N ILE A 140 -13.55 2.02 12.90
CA ILE A 140 -13.86 2.94 11.81
C ILE A 140 -13.37 4.36 12.12
N PRO A 141 -13.79 5.01 13.23
CA PRO A 141 -13.38 6.38 13.52
C PRO A 141 -11.94 6.49 14.03
N ASN A 142 -11.41 5.49 14.74
CA ASN A 142 -10.12 5.64 15.43
C ASN A 142 -8.93 5.01 14.68
N VAL A 143 -9.15 4.21 13.63
CA VAL A 143 -8.09 3.58 12.85
C VAL A 143 -8.29 3.79 11.35
N LEU A 144 -9.42 3.35 10.80
CA LEU A 144 -9.67 3.39 9.36
C LEU A 144 -9.71 4.83 8.82
N GLY A 145 -10.57 5.68 9.38
CA GLY A 145 -10.73 7.08 8.96
C GLY A 145 -9.41 7.88 9.02
N PRO A 146 -8.70 7.89 10.15
CA PRO A 146 -7.40 8.55 10.28
C PRO A 146 -6.35 8.01 9.30
N THR A 147 -6.30 6.69 9.10
CA THR A 147 -5.39 6.05 8.14
C THR A 147 -5.69 6.48 6.71
N LEU A 148 -6.96 6.52 6.30
CA LEU A 148 -7.36 7.01 4.97
C LEU A 148 -6.98 8.49 4.78
N ALA A 149 -7.23 9.33 5.79
CA ALA A 149 -6.91 10.76 5.74
C ALA A 149 -5.40 10.99 5.59
N LEU A 150 -4.58 10.32 6.39
CA LEU A 150 -3.12 10.41 6.29
C LEU A 150 -2.63 9.98 4.90
N ASN A 151 -3.10 8.83 4.43
CA ASN A 151 -2.65 8.31 3.14
C ASN A 151 -3.15 9.12 1.95
N LEU A 152 -4.30 9.80 2.06
CA LEU A 152 -4.74 10.77 1.06
C LEU A 152 -3.76 11.96 0.96
N VAL A 153 -3.31 12.49 2.10
CA VAL A 153 -2.31 13.56 2.14
C VAL A 153 -1.00 13.08 1.51
N LEU A 154 -0.53 11.89 1.90
CA LEU A 154 0.67 11.28 1.31
C LEU A 154 0.52 11.06 -0.20
N PHE A 155 -0.65 10.61 -0.67
CA PHE A 155 -0.95 10.48 -2.09
C PHE A 155 -0.80 11.82 -2.81
N ILE A 156 -1.43 12.89 -2.31
CA ILE A 156 -1.38 14.22 -2.94
C ILE A 156 0.07 14.70 -3.08
N ILE A 157 0.90 14.50 -2.05
CA ILE A 157 2.30 14.92 -2.03
C ILE A 157 3.17 14.04 -2.93
N LEU A 158 3.01 12.72 -2.86
CA LEU A 158 3.93 11.76 -3.47
C LEU A 158 3.50 11.29 -4.86
N TYR A 159 2.26 11.55 -5.29
CA TYR A 159 1.76 11.09 -6.58
C TYR A 159 2.64 11.55 -7.75
N LEU A 160 2.93 12.85 -7.84
CA LEU A 160 3.75 13.40 -8.92
C LEU A 160 5.19 12.87 -8.92
N PRO A 161 5.96 12.94 -7.81
CA PRO A 161 7.34 12.46 -7.81
C PRO A 161 7.43 10.95 -8.07
N LEU A 162 6.53 10.14 -7.49
CA LEU A 162 6.52 8.70 -7.74
C LEU A 162 6.11 8.35 -9.17
N ARG A 163 5.11 9.03 -9.74
CA ARG A 163 4.73 8.84 -11.15
C ARG A 163 5.90 9.12 -12.09
N GLN A 164 6.59 10.25 -11.89
CA GLN A 164 7.75 10.62 -12.72
C GLN A 164 8.90 9.62 -12.56
N LEU A 165 9.16 9.18 -11.33
CA LEU A 165 10.21 8.20 -11.04
C LEU A 165 9.90 6.84 -11.68
N ILE A 166 8.68 6.34 -11.53
CA ILE A 166 8.25 5.07 -12.14
C ILE A 166 8.34 5.15 -13.67
N ALA A 167 7.86 6.25 -14.28
CA ALA A 167 7.95 6.44 -15.72
C ALA A 167 9.41 6.46 -16.21
N LYS A 168 10.30 7.16 -15.49
CA LYS A 168 11.73 7.22 -15.82
C LYS A 168 12.46 5.89 -15.63
N LEU A 169 12.06 5.11 -14.63
CA LEU A 169 12.64 3.78 -14.38
C LEU A 169 12.07 2.71 -15.32
N GLY A 170 10.84 2.89 -15.79
CA GLY A 170 10.15 1.97 -16.70
C GLY A 170 10.41 2.24 -18.19
N SER A 171 10.77 3.46 -18.56
CA SER A 171 11.17 3.86 -19.91
C SER A 171 12.60 4.40 -19.88
N VAL A 172 13.54 3.59 -20.35
CA VAL A 172 14.81 4.09 -20.88
C VAL A 172 14.81 3.79 -22.37
N TYR A 173 14.22 4.75 -23.11
CA TYR A 173 13.84 4.71 -24.53
C TYR A 173 12.71 3.74 -24.86
#